data_AF-A0A951IB14-F1
#
_entry.id   AF-A0A951IB14-F1
#
_cell.length_a   1.000
_cell.length_b   1.000
_cell.length_c   1.000
_cell.angle_alpha   90.00
_cell.angle_beta   90.00
_cell.angle_gamma   90.00
#
_symmetry.space_group_name_H-M   'P 1'
#
loop_
_entity.id
_entity.type
_entity.pdbx_description
1 polymer ?
#
loop_
_entity_poly.entity_id
_entity_poly.type
_entity_poly.pdbx_seq_one_letter_code
_entity_poly.pdbx_strand_id
1 'polypeptide(L)' 'AAHIRYMAAGENLALARTPPMAHTGLMNSPGHRANILNRLYGRVGIGIIDGGRHGLMISQEFRN' A
#
# COMPACT_ATOMS: atom_id res chain seq x y z
N ALA A 1 -7.14 19.23 6.12
CA ALA A 1 -6.93 17.76 6.13
C ALA A 1 -8.26 17.06 5.80
N ALA A 2 -8.24 15.80 5.34
CA ALA A 2 -9.44 15.12 4.83
C ALA A 2 -10.42 14.59 5.91
N HIS A 3 -10.18 14.84 7.21
CA HIS A 3 -11.07 14.45 8.33
C HIS A 3 -11.48 12.96 8.37
N ILE A 4 -10.56 12.06 8.04
CA ILE A 4 -10.78 10.61 8.11
C ILE A 4 -10.59 10.12 9.54
N ARG A 5 -11.59 9.42 10.09
CA ARG A 5 -11.49 8.76 11.41
C ARG A 5 -11.01 7.31 11.25
N TYR A 6 -10.07 6.92 12.11
CA TYR A 6 -9.51 5.57 12.22
C TYR A 6 -8.94 5.35 13.62
N MET A 7 -8.86 4.10 14.04
CA MET A 7 -8.24 3.65 15.30
C MET A 7 -6.99 2.82 15.04
N ALA A 8 -6.90 2.18 13.88
CA ALA A 8 -5.72 1.50 13.37
C ALA A 8 -5.46 1.95 11.92
N ALA A 9 -4.19 2.16 11.60
CA ALA A 9 -3.75 2.47 10.25
C ALA A 9 -2.41 1.79 9.96
N GLY A 10 -2.14 1.56 8.67
CA GLY A 10 -0.87 1.04 8.20
C GLY A 10 -0.58 1.52 6.79
N GLU A 11 0.69 1.59 6.43
CA GLU A 11 1.16 2.00 5.11
C GLU A 11 2.02 0.90 4.49
N ASN A 12 1.86 0.70 3.18
CA ASN A 12 2.86 0.03 2.35
C ASN A 12 3.31 0.96 1.22
N LEU A 13 4.61 0.96 0.93
CA LEU A 13 5.20 1.65 -0.21
C LEU A 13 5.86 0.66 -1.16
N ALA A 14 5.66 0.86 -2.45
CA ALA A 14 6.32 0.09 -3.49
C ALA A 14 6.81 0.98 -4.64
N LEU A 15 7.97 0.62 -5.19
CA LEU A 15 8.50 1.16 -6.42
C LEU A 15 8.66 0.00 -7.40
N ALA A 16 7.89 -0.01 -8.49
CA ALA A 16 7.90 -1.12 -9.45
C ALA A 16 7.47 -0.67 -10.84
N ARG A 17 7.85 -1.43 -11.87
CA ARG A 17 7.50 -1.10 -13.26
C ARG A 17 6.02 -1.28 -13.59
N THR A 18 5.32 -2.17 -12.86
CA THR A 18 3.91 -2.48 -13.09
C THR A 18 3.18 -2.75 -11.78
N PRO A 19 1.85 -2.55 -11.71
CA PRO A 19 1.07 -2.86 -10.50
C PRO A 19 1.16 -4.33 -10.05
N PRO A 20 1.12 -5.36 -10.94
CA PRO A 20 1.30 -6.74 -10.52
C PRO A 20 2.67 -7.01 -9.89
N MET A 21 3.75 -6.40 -10.41
CA MET A 21 5.08 -6.52 -9.81
C MET A 21 5.13 -5.91 -8.42
N ALA A 22 4.53 -4.73 -8.23
CA ALA A 22 4.45 -4.09 -6.92
C ALA A 22 3.69 -4.97 -5.93
N HIS A 23 2.51 -5.47 -6.31
CA HIS A 23 1.70 -6.29 -5.44
C HIS A 23 2.41 -7.60 -5.04
N THR A 24 3.03 -8.30 -6.00
CA THR A 24 3.83 -9.50 -5.72
C THR A 24 5.00 -9.20 -4.77
N GLY A 25 5.71 -8.09 -4.98
CA GLY A 25 6.80 -7.66 -4.11
C GLY A 25 6.34 -7.39 -2.67
N LEU A 26 5.22 -6.68 -2.53
CA LEU A 26 4.59 -6.41 -1.23
C LEU A 26 4.14 -7.71 -0.54
N MET A 27 3.52 -8.63 -1.27
CA MET A 27 3.07 -9.93 -0.71
C MET A 27 4.24 -10.86 -0.32
N ASN A 28 5.38 -10.73 -0.99
CA ASN A 28 6.59 -11.50 -0.67
C ASN A 28 7.36 -10.94 0.53
N SER A 29 7.10 -9.69 0.92
CA SER A 29 7.70 -9.09 2.12
C SER A 29 6.83 -9.33 3.34
N PRO A 30 7.33 -10.01 4.41
CA PRO A 30 6.50 -10.35 5.57
C PRO A 30 5.81 -9.16 6.25
N GLY A 31 6.51 -8.02 6.39
CA GLY A 31 5.94 -6.82 7.01
C GLY A 31 4.83 -6.19 6.17
N HIS A 32 5.07 -6.01 4.87
CA HIS A 32 4.06 -5.46 3.96
C HIS A 32 2.85 -6.40 3.79
N ARG A 33 3.11 -7.71 3.68
CA ARG A 33 2.06 -8.74 3.66
C ARG A 33 1.24 -8.71 4.95
N ALA A 34 1.86 -8.49 6.11
CA ALA A 34 1.14 -8.38 7.37
C ALA A 34 0.13 -7.23 7.33
N ASN A 35 0.47 -6.08 6.73
CA ASN A 35 -0.48 -5.00 6.50
C ASN A 35 -1.63 -5.41 5.55
N ILE A 36 -1.33 -6.02 4.41
CA ILE A 36 -2.34 -6.45 3.41
C ILE A 36 -3.35 -7.44 3.99
N LEU A 37 -2.88 -8.36 4.85
CA LEU A 37 -3.70 -9.44 5.42
C LEU A 37 -4.23 -9.11 6.83
N ASN A 38 -3.97 -7.91 7.37
CA ASN A 38 -4.39 -7.56 8.71
C ASN A 38 -5.91 -7.39 8.78
N ARG A 39 -6.57 -8.29 9.52
CA ARG A 39 -8.03 -8.28 9.74
C ARG A 39 -8.54 -7.06 10.51
N LEU A 40 -7.66 -6.31 11.18
CA LEU A 40 -8.05 -5.05 11.84
C LEU A 40 -8.38 -3.95 10.82
N TYR A 41 -7.87 -4.06 9.59
CA TYR A 41 -8.21 -3.14 8.52
C TYR A 41 -9.43 -3.65 7.74
N GLY A 42 -10.24 -2.72 7.26
CA GLY A 42 -11.42 -2.99 6.43
C GLY A 42 -11.48 -2.12 5.17
N ARG A 43 -10.54 -1.19 5.01
CA ARG A 43 -10.48 -0.24 3.90
C ARG A 43 -9.04 -0.03 3.46
N VAL A 44 -8.86 0.17 2.15
CA VAL A 44 -7.58 0.54 1.56
C VAL A 44 -7.77 1.68 0.56
N GLY A 45 -6.92 2.70 0.66
CA GLY A 45 -6.72 3.70 -0.39
C GLY A 45 -5.43 3.37 -1.14
N ILE A 46 -5.44 3.51 -2.46
CA ILE A 46 -4.25 3.27 -3.30
C ILE A 46 -3.96 4.52 -4.11
N GLY A 47 -2.76 5.07 -3.93
CA GLY A 47 -2.23 6.16 -4.74
C GLY A 47 -1.13 5.63 -5.66
N ILE A 48 -1.17 6.01 -6.93
CA ILE A 48 -0.17 5.63 -7.92
C ILE A 48 0.27 6.88 -8.67
N ILE A 49 1.58 7.10 -8.74
CA ILE A 49 2.18 8.15 -9.55
C ILE A 49 3.28 7.56 -10.43
N ASP A 50 3.58 8.24 -11.54
CA ASP A 50 4.76 7.97 -12.34
C ASP A 50 6.02 8.45 -11.59
N GLY A 51 6.89 7.52 -11.19
CA GLY A 51 8.19 7.77 -10.58
C GLY A 51 9.34 7.89 -11.60
N GLY A 52 9.01 8.04 -12.88
CA GLY A 52 9.96 8.25 -13.98
C GLY A 52 10.81 7.02 -14.25
N ARG A 53 12.14 7.18 -14.24
CA ARG A 53 13.09 6.10 -14.57
C ARG A 53 12.92 4.85 -13.70
N HIS A 54 12.38 5.00 -12.50
CA HIS A 54 12.20 3.92 -11.55
C HIS A 54 10.87 3.17 -11.69
N GLY A 55 9.95 3.62 -12.55
CA GLY A 55 8.62 3.04 -12.73
C GLY A 55 7.57 3.74 -11.87
N LEU A 56 6.54 3.01 -11.42
CA LEU A 56 5.45 3.51 -10.60
C LEU A 56 5.85 3.57 -9.13
N MET A 57 5.57 4.71 -8.48
CA MET A 57 5.55 4.80 -7.02
C MET A 57 4.11 4.59 -6.56
N ILE A 58 3.93 3.63 -5.65
CA ILE A 58 2.62 3.19 -5.18
C ILE A 58 2.61 3.27 -3.65
N SER A 59 1.58 3.93 -3.11
CA SER A 59 1.26 3.85 -1.68
C SER A 59 -0.07 3.12 -1.47
N GLN A 60 -0.12 2.28 -0.45
CA GLN A 60 -1.34 1.69 0.08
C GLN A 60 -1.55 2.19 1.51
N GLU A 61 -2.68 2.84 1.75
CA GLU A 61 -3.08 3.32 3.07
C GLU A 61 -4.23 2.47 3.59
N PHE A 62 -3.98 1.70 4.64
CA PHE A 62 -4.94 0.82 5.26
C PHE A 62 -5.56 1.47 6.50
N ARG A 63 -6.84 1.21 6.73
CA ARG A 63 -7.50 1.55 8.00
C ARG A 63 -8.66 0.61 8.32
N ASN A 64 -9.11 0.67 9.57
CA ASN A 64 -10.41 0.13 9.97
C ASN A 64 -11.60 0.97 9.45
#